data_AF-A0A1G2I3R8-F1
#
_entry.id   AF-A0A1G2I3R8-F1
#
_cell.length_a   1.000
_cell.length_b   1.000
_cell.length_c   1.000
_cell.angle_alpha   90.00
_cell.angle_beta   90.00
_cell.angle_gamma   90.00
#
_symmetry.space_group_name_H-M   'P 1'
#
loop_
_entity.id
_entity.type
_entity.pdbx_description
1 polymer ?
#
loop_
_entity_poly.entity_id
_entity_poly.type
_entity_poly.pdbx_seq_one_letter_code
_entity_poly.pdbx_strand_id
1 'polypeptide(L)' 'MKTTFKNPKLDWCKDELKTLLEKLIENNYHTTAEFVFDHIAHTGVDTDLQPELKKEPALEEFLKSE' A
#
# COMPACT_ATOMS: atom_id res chain seq x y z
N MET A 1 13.70 -6.23 -10.25
CA MET A 1 12.82 -5.76 -11.36
C MET A 1 11.79 -4.88 -10.70
N LYS A 2 11.65 -3.58 -11.03
CA LYS A 2 10.74 -2.68 -10.28
C LYS A 2 9.33 -3.28 -10.27
N THR A 3 8.79 -3.55 -9.08
CA THR A 3 7.41 -4.04 -8.95
C THR A 3 6.50 -2.91 -9.40
N THR A 4 5.74 -3.12 -10.48
CA THR A 4 4.73 -2.18 -10.95
C THR A 4 3.39 -2.60 -10.40
N PHE A 5 2.78 -1.76 -9.57
CA PHE A 5 1.46 -2.05 -9.03
C PHE A 5 0.39 -1.73 -10.07
N LYS A 6 -0.68 -2.52 -10.13
CA LYS A 6 -1.85 -2.16 -10.97
C LYS A 6 -2.48 -0.84 -10.54
N ASN A 7 -2.32 -0.48 -9.27
CA ASN A 7 -2.80 0.77 -8.73
C ASN A 7 -1.71 1.86 -8.83
N PRO A 8 -1.84 2.82 -9.77
CA PRO A 8 -0.76 3.77 -10.06
C PRO A 8 -0.44 4.69 -8.88
N LYS A 9 -1.36 4.87 -7.93
CA LYS A 9 -1.09 5.64 -6.71
C LYS A 9 0.02 5.01 -5.85
N LEU A 10 0.10 3.68 -5.81
CA LEU A 10 1.09 2.95 -5.02
C LEU A 10 2.49 3.10 -5.61
N ASP A 11 2.59 3.23 -6.94
CA ASP A 11 3.85 3.57 -7.59
C ASP A 11 4.25 5.03 -7.32
N TRP A 12 3.26 5.94 -7.26
CA TRP A 12 3.50 7.38 -7.06
C TRP A 12 3.97 7.72 -5.64
N CYS A 13 3.42 7.08 -4.60
CA CYS A 13 3.78 7.33 -3.20
C CYS A 13 4.64 6.22 -2.58
N LYS A 14 5.25 5.36 -3.40
CA LYS A 14 5.89 4.12 -2.95
C LYS A 14 6.89 4.34 -1.82
N ASP A 15 7.84 5.25 -2.03
CA ASP A 15 8.99 5.44 -1.14
C ASP A 15 8.57 6.08 0.18
N GLU A 16 7.70 7.11 0.12
CA GLU A 16 7.17 7.79 1.30
C GLU A 16 6.24 6.87 2.11
N LEU A 17 5.37 6.12 1.43
CA LEU A 17 4.45 5.19 2.07
C LEU A 17 5.21 4.04 2.74
N LYS A 18 6.21 3.47 2.07
CA LYS A 18 7.05 2.41 2.65
C LYS A 18 7.77 2.90 3.90
N THR A 19 8.37 4.09 3.85
CA THR A 19 9.04 4.70 5.01
C THR A 19 8.08 4.91 6.19
N LEU A 20 6.87 5.42 5.93
CA LEU A 20 5.85 5.61 6.96
C LEU A 20 5.44 4.29 7.63
N LEU A 21 5.15 3.27 6.81
CA LEU A 21 4.70 1.97 7.27
C LEU A 21 5.78 1.25 8.09
N GLU A 22 7.03 1.31 7.63
CA GLU A 22 8.18 0.78 8.37
C GLU A 22 8.33 1.47 9.73
N LYS A 23 8.19 2.81 9.80
CA LYS A 23 8.25 3.55 11.07
C LYS A 23 7.13 3.20 12.03
N LEU A 24 5.91 2.97 11.52
CA LEU A 24 4.79 2.51 12.34
C LEU A 24 5.07 1.13 12.92
N ILE A 25 5.55 0.20 12.09
CA ILE A 25 5.90 -1.17 12.49
C ILE A 25 7.03 -1.17 13.53
N GLU A 26 8.10 -0.39 13.32
CA GLU A 26 9.22 -0.26 14.27
C GLU A 26 8.78 0.21 15.66
N ASN A 27 7.69 0.97 15.76
CA ASN A 27 7.14 1.49 17.01
C ASN A 27 5.95 0.65 17.52
N ASN A 28 5.79 -0.60 17.07
CA ASN A 28 4.73 -1.53 17.43
C ASN A 28 3.30 -1.11 17.03
N TYR A 29 3.13 -0.22 16.04
CA TYR A 29 1.83 0.20 15.51
C TYR A 29 1.38 -0.63 14.30
N HIS A 30 1.47 -1.97 14.38
CA HIS A 30 1.18 -2.88 13.26
C HIS A 30 -0.23 -2.69 12.68
N THR A 31 -1.26 -2.68 13.53
CA THR A 31 -2.65 -2.47 13.09
C THR A 31 -2.85 -1.11 12.42
N THR A 32 -2.14 -0.08 12.88
CA THR A 32 -2.18 1.24 12.25
C THR A 32 -1.52 1.21 10.88
N ALA A 33 -0.37 0.53 10.74
CA ALA A 33 0.29 0.36 9.46
C ALA A 33 -0.60 -0.38 8.45
N GLU A 34 -1.24 -1.48 8.86
CA GLU A 34 -2.22 -2.20 8.05
C GLU A 34 -3.38 -1.31 7.62
N PHE A 35 -3.98 -0.57 8.56
CA PHE A 35 -5.11 0.30 8.25
C PHE A 35 -4.75 1.44 7.29
N VAL A 36 -3.59 2.08 7.50
CA VAL A 36 -3.11 3.16 6.64
C VAL A 36 -2.83 2.63 5.24
N PHE A 37 -2.15 1.49 5.15
CA PHE A 37 -1.88 0.84 3.87
C PHE A 37 -3.17 0.46 3.15
N ASP A 38 -4.12 -0.22 3.81
CA ASP A 38 -5.40 -0.61 3.21
C ASP A 38 -6.20 0.60 2.74
N HIS A 39 -6.25 1.65 3.55
CA HIS A 39 -6.94 2.87 3.16
C HIS A 39 -6.30 3.46 1.90
N ILE A 40 -4.97 3.57 1.86
CA ILE A 40 -4.29 4.13 0.69
C ILE A 40 -4.44 3.19 -0.49
N ALA A 41 -4.16 1.90 -0.39
CA ALA A 41 -4.13 0.91 -1.46
C ALA A 41 -5.51 0.57 -2.06
N HIS A 42 -6.56 0.56 -1.24
CA HIS A 42 -7.86 -0.03 -1.62
C HIS A 42 -9.03 0.98 -1.65
N THR A 43 -8.75 2.28 -1.54
CA THR A 43 -9.78 3.33 -1.71
C THR A 43 -9.50 4.26 -2.90
N GLY A 44 -10.51 5.03 -3.30
CA GLY A 44 -10.43 6.04 -4.35
C GLY A 44 -11.17 5.67 -5.64
N VAL A 45 -11.32 6.66 -6.52
CA VAL A 45 -12.12 6.58 -7.77
C VAL A 45 -11.71 5.38 -8.62
N ASP A 46 -10.40 5.13 -8.77
CA ASP A 46 -9.90 4.00 -9.57
C ASP A 46 -10.36 2.65 -9.01
N THR A 47 -10.41 2.51 -7.68
CA THR A 47 -10.87 1.27 -7.03
C THR A 47 -12.39 1.11 -7.07
N ASP A 48 -13.13 2.20 -7.25
CA ASP A 48 -14.58 2.16 -7.47
C ASP A 48 -14.92 1.82 -8.93
N LEU A 49 -14.08 2.24 -9.88
CA LEU A 49 -14.19 1.90 -11.29
C LEU A 49 -13.68 0.46 -11.58
N GLN A 50 -12.68 -0.01 -10.84
CA GLN A 50 -12.06 -1.33 -10.94
C GLN A 50 -12.04 -2.01 -9.56
N PRO A 51 -13.15 -2.68 -9.15
CA PRO A 51 -13.28 -3.32 -7.84
C PRO A 51 -12.20 -4.36 -7.51
N GLU A 52 -11.55 -4.94 -8.52
CA GLU A 52 -10.42 -5.85 -8.38
C GLU A 52 -9.21 -5.21 -7.68
N LEU A 53 -9.06 -3.88 -7.77
CA LEU A 53 -7.98 -3.13 -7.11
C LEU A 53 -8.20 -2.99 -5.59
N LYS A 54 -9.32 -3.47 -5.05
CA LYS A 54 -9.58 -3.49 -3.59
C LYS A 54 -9.00 -4.73 -2.89
N LYS A 55 -8.42 -5.67 -3.65
CA LYS A 55 -8.00 -6.98 -3.12
C LYS A 55 -6.48 -7.17 -3.05
N GLU A 56 -5.73 -6.47 -3.89
CA GLU A 56 -4.29 -6.63 -4.03
C GLU A 56 -3.64 -5.25 -4.22
N PRO A 57 -2.42 -5.03 -3.69
CA PRO A 57 -1.55 -5.98 -3.00
C PRO A 57 -1.77 -6.03 -1.48
N ALA A 58 -1.30 -7.08 -0.81
CA ALA A 58 -1.23 -7.09 0.66
C ALA A 58 -0.08 -6.21 1.18
N LEU A 59 -0.17 -5.76 2.44
CA LEU A 59 0.86 -4.91 3.08
C LEU A 59 2.26 -5.53 2.96
N GLU A 60 2.40 -6.82 3.23
CA GLU A 60 3.69 -7.50 3.16
C GLU A 60 4.29 -7.54 1.75
N GLU A 61 3.44 -7.69 0.73
CA GLU A 61 3.87 -7.70 -0.68
C GLU A 61 4.33 -6.30 -1.09
N PHE A 62 3.62 -5.27 -0.62
CA PHE A 62 4.02 -3.88 -0.82
C PHE A 62 5.38 -3.59 -0.17
N LEU A 63 5.60 -4.00 1.09
CA LEU A 63 6.86 -3.77 1.80
C LEU A 63 8.04 -4.53 1.19
N LYS A 64 7.81 -5.74 0.63
CA LYS A 64 8.86 -6.54 -0.02
C LYS A 64 9.18 -6.10 -1.45
N SER A 65 8.39 -5.20 -2.02
CA SER A 65 8.59 -4.74 -3.40
C SER A 65 9.86 -3.90 -3.58
N GLU A 66 10.60 -4.17 -4.68
CA GLU A 66 11.75 -3.38 -5.17
C GLU A 66 11.28 -2.18 -5.99
#